data_AF-A0A3C1NCC9-F1
#
_entry.id   AF-A0A3C1NCC9-F1
#
_cell.length_a   1.000
_cell.length_b   1.000
_cell.length_c   1.000
_cell.angle_alpha   90.00
_cell.angle_beta   90.00
_cell.angle_gamma   90.00
#
_symmetry.space_group_name_H-M   'P 1'
#
loop_
_entity.id
_entity.type
_entity.pdbx_description
1 polymer ?
#
loop_
_entity_poly.entity_id
_entity_poly.type
_entity_poly.pdbx_seq_one_letter_code
_entity_poly.pdbx_strand_id
1 'polypeptide(L)' 'METPCVNICLLDADTGLCVGCGRTIEEIARWATMSEGERRAIM' A
#
# COMPACT_ATOMS: atom_id res chain seq x y z
N MET A 1 -4.00 11.46 -7.73
CA MET A 1 -3.85 10.11 -7.18
C MET A 1 -3.29 10.25 -5.78
N GLU A 2 -4.12 10.10 -4.76
CA GLU A 2 -3.62 9.90 -3.40
C GLU A 2 -2.99 8.51 -3.33
N THR A 3 -1.85 8.38 -2.63
CA THR A 3 -1.18 7.12 -2.30
C THR A 3 -0.34 7.35 -1.06
N PRO A 4 -0.29 6.40 -0.10
CA PRO A 4 0.63 6.50 1.04
C PRO A 4 2.06 6.08 0.66
N CYS A 5 2.34 5.80 -0.61
CA CYS A 5 3.67 5.40 -1.05
C CYS A 5 4.68 6.53 -0.86
N VAL A 6 5.74 6.24 -0.12
CA VAL A 6 6.89 7.15 0.09
C VAL A 6 8.09 6.82 -0.81
N ASN A 7 7.86 6.08 -1.89
CA ASN A 7 8.87 5.60 -2.84
C ASN A 7 9.98 4.72 -2.23
N ILE A 8 9.66 4.03 -1.14
CA ILE A 8 10.48 2.97 -0.57
C ILE A 8 9.77 1.65 -0.86
N CYS A 9 10.42 0.77 -1.61
CA CYS A 9 9.89 -0.54 -2.00
C CYS A 9 10.72 -1.65 -1.35
N LEU A 10 10.56 -1.79 -0.03
CA LEU A 10 11.18 -2.85 0.75
C LEU A 10 10.10 -3.48 1.64
N LEU A 11 9.94 -4.80 1.56
CA LEU A 11 9.07 -5.55 2.45
C LEU A 11 9.86 -6.01 3.67
N ASP A 12 9.27 -5.82 4.84
CA ASP A 12 9.71 -6.42 6.08
C ASP A 12 9.37 -7.92 6.05
N ALA A 13 10.37 -8.76 6.26
CA ALA A 13 10.23 -10.21 6.12
C ALA A 13 9.42 -10.85 7.26
N ASP A 14 9.38 -10.20 8.43
CA ASP A 14 8.70 -10.73 9.62
C ASP A 14 7.20 -10.41 9.60
N THR A 15 6.85 -9.21 9.13
CA THR A 15 5.48 -8.69 9.09
C THR A 15 4.81 -8.82 7.72
N GLY A 16 5.59 -8.95 6.64
CA GLY A 16 5.08 -8.93 5.27
C GLY A 16 4.59 -7.55 4.80
N LEU A 17 4.91 -6.50 5.55
CA LEU A 17 4.49 -5.12 5.26
C LEU A 17 5.60 -4.34 4.56
N CYS A 18 5.22 -3.40 3.71
CA CYS A 18 6.17 -2.44 3.16
C CYS A 18 6.69 -1.53 4.27
N VAL A 19 8.02 -1.45 4.44
CA VAL A 19 8.65 -0.58 5.46
C VAL A 19 8.37 0.91 5.22
N GLY A 20 8.06 1.28 3.97
CA GLY A 20 7.78 2.66 3.60
C GLY A 20 6.35 3.10 3.88
N CYS A 21 5.37 2.34 3.36
CA CYS A 21 3.95 2.71 3.43
C CYS A 21 3.12 1.84 4.36
N GLY A 22 3.72 0.83 5.02
CA GLY A 22 3.05 -0.03 6.00
C GLY A 22 2.03 -1.01 5.42
N ARG A 23 1.98 -1.19 4.09
CA ARG A 23 0.95 -2.00 3.40
C ARG A 23 1.47 -3.34 2.92
N THR A 24 0.58 -4.33 2.79
CA THR A 24 0.92 -5.63 2.20
C THR A 24 1.09 -5.51 0.68
N ILE A 25 1.73 -6.52 0.09
CA ILE A 25 1.90 -6.57 -1.37
C ILE A 25 0.57 -6.72 -2.11
N GLU A 26 -0.43 -7.39 -1.53
CA GLU A 26 -1.78 -7.51 -2.09
C GLU A 26 -2.53 -6.18 -2.09
N GLU A 27 -2.34 -5.34 -1.05
CA GLU A 27 -2.91 -3.99 -1.02
C GLU A 27 -2.24 -3.10 -2.09
N ILE A 28 -0.91 -3.18 -2.21
CA ILE A 28 -0.15 -2.43 -3.21
C ILE A 28 -0.56 -2.85 -4.63
N ALA A 29 -0.65 -4.16 -4.91
CA ALA A 29 -1.01 -4.69 -6.23
C ALA A 29 -2.44 -4.28 -6.64
N ARG A 30 -3.36 -4.25 -5.68
CA ARG A 30 -4.76 -3.84 -5.92
C ARG A 30 -4.95 -2.33 -5.96
N TRP A 31 -3.98 -1.53 -5.53
CA TRP A 31 -4.11 -0.07 -5.46
C TRP A 31 -4.50 0.56 -6.82
N ALA A 32 -3.92 0.05 -7.91
CA ALA A 32 -4.22 0.52 -9.27
C ALA A 32 -5.69 0.27 -9.67
N THR A 33 -6.31 -0.78 -9.13
CA THR A 33 -7.69 -1.19 -9.44
C THR A 33 -8.72 -0.68 -8.44
N MET A 34 -8.30 -0.19 -7.26
CA MET A 34 -9.21 0.35 -6.26
C MET A 34 -9.85 1.66 -6.72
N SER A 35 -11.14 1.80 -6.47
CA SER A 35 -11.89 3.05 -6.57
C SER A 35 -11.38 4.08 -5.55
N GLU A 36 -11.69 5.35 -5.76
CA GLU A 36 -11.33 6.39 -4.77
C GLU A 36 -11.97 6.16 -3.40
N GLY A 37 -13.20 5.62 -3.37
CA GLY A 37 -13.89 5.31 -2.12
C GLY A 37 -13.17 4.20 -1.34
N GLU A 38 -12.74 3.15 -2.04
CA GLU A 38 -11.93 2.08 -1.43
C GLU A 38 -10.58 2.60 -0.94
N ARG A 39 -9.90 3.45 -1.73
CA ARG A 39 -8.63 4.07 -1.31
C ARG A 39 -8.79 4.92 -0.05
N ARG A 40 -9.87 5.72 0.06
CA ARG A 40 -10.17 6.53 1.26
C ARG A 40 -10.54 5.70 2.48
N ALA A 41 -11.13 4.52 2.29
CA ALA A 41 -11.50 3.66 3.41
C ALA A 41 -10.28 3.02 4.10
N ILE A 42 -9.14 2.91 3.40
CA ILE A 42 -7.91 2.30 3.94
C ILE A 42 -6.79 3.30 4.27
N MET A 43 -6.89 4.56 3.82
CA MET A 43 -5.99 5.67 4.21
C MET A 43 -6.43 6.27 5.54
#